data_AF-A0A061IC78-F1
#
_entry.id   AF-A0A061IC78-F1
#
_cell.length_a   1.000
_cell.length_b   1.000
_cell.length_c   1.000
_cell.angle_alpha   90.00
_cell.angle_beta   90.00
_cell.angle_gamma   90.00
#
_symmetry.space_group_name_H-M   'P 1'
#
loop_
_entity.id
_entity.type
_entity.pdbx_description
1 polymer ?
#
loop_
_entity_poly.entity_id
_entity_poly.type
_entity_poly.pdbx_seq_one_letter_code
_entity_poly.pdbx_strand_id
1 'polypeptide(L)'
;LQPSPTHWLKASVVIHEDAPTMFYGTQLIMSPPTKNKLKRQSQLLSTMLSRTLSYKYRDLDSTFCSLRASDDPAELSTQLSAPGVLKVFGDSVCTGTHYKSVLATGTSSAQELVKEALERYALDPECAGQYVLCDVVGQAGDAGQRWQAQCFRVFGDNEKPLLIQELWKPREGLSRRFELRKRSDVEELAARDVDTTTAVEAAVGFQELLSGVLEARDGRCLKPSGTGSGN
;
A
#
# COMPACT_ATOMS: atom_id res chain seq x y z
N LEU A 1 17.48 33.40 -16.06
CA LEU A 1 18.49 33.98 -15.14
C LEU A 1 17.96 33.84 -13.72
N GLN A 2 18.72 33.17 -12.86
CA GLN A 2 18.40 32.76 -11.50
C GLN A 2 18.07 33.94 -10.55
N PRO A 3 17.35 33.69 -9.46
CA PRO A 3 17.49 34.43 -8.22
C PRO A 3 18.28 33.63 -7.18
N SER A 4 19.24 34.28 -6.51
CA SER A 4 19.95 33.83 -5.31
C SER A 4 20.92 34.94 -4.88
N PRO A 5 21.47 34.97 -3.65
CA PRO A 5 20.91 34.73 -2.31
C PRO A 5 21.26 35.91 -1.38
N THR A 6 20.92 35.85 -0.08
CA THR A 6 21.88 36.03 1.04
C THR A 6 21.10 36.03 2.37
N HIS A 7 21.33 35.07 3.26
CA HIS A 7 22.45 34.89 4.19
C HIS A 7 22.27 35.67 5.52
N TRP A 8 22.36 34.87 6.57
CA TRP A 8 22.33 35.16 7.98
C TRP A 8 23.50 36.03 8.42
N LEU A 9 23.25 37.01 9.30
CA LEU A 9 24.30 37.65 10.10
C LEU A 9 24.11 37.39 11.58
N LYS A 10 25.13 36.73 12.10
CA LYS A 10 25.53 36.53 13.49
C LYS A 10 26.13 37.83 14.02
N ALA A 11 25.74 38.28 15.20
CA ALA A 11 26.50 39.27 15.97
C ALA A 11 27.13 38.59 17.18
N SER A 12 28.38 38.93 17.45
CA SER A 12 29.23 38.39 18.53
C SER A 12 29.86 39.55 19.32
N VAL A 13 30.25 39.25 20.57
CA VAL A 13 31.24 39.93 21.45
C VAL A 13 30.75 41.27 22.07
N VAL A 14 31.02 41.70 23.32
CA VAL A 14 32.17 41.54 24.24
C VAL A 14 31.74 41.76 25.72
N ILE A 15 32.52 41.16 26.64
CA ILE A 15 32.53 41.13 28.13
C ILE A 15 33.20 42.44 28.66
N HIS A 16 33.01 43.02 29.88
CA HIS A 16 33.52 42.57 31.19
C HIS A 16 33.32 43.61 32.34
N GLU A 17 33.43 43.11 33.58
CA GLU A 17 33.79 43.72 34.90
C GLU A 17 32.61 44.28 35.73
N ASP A 18 32.44 44.06 37.05
CA ASP A 18 33.18 43.35 38.10
C ASP A 18 32.22 43.05 39.30
N ALA A 19 32.63 42.18 40.23
CA ALA A 19 31.93 41.48 41.34
C ALA A 19 31.23 42.37 42.45
N PRO A 20 30.47 41.87 43.49
CA PRO A 20 30.65 40.60 44.20
C PRO A 20 29.40 39.80 44.67
N THR A 21 29.65 38.48 44.79
CA THR A 21 29.08 37.46 45.68
C THR A 21 28.00 37.86 46.70
N MET A 22 26.83 37.23 46.58
CA MET A 22 26.09 36.66 47.73
C MET A 22 25.48 35.31 47.34
N PHE A 23 26.00 34.26 47.96
CA PHE A 23 25.47 32.91 47.92
C PHE A 23 24.18 32.86 48.77
N TYR A 24 23.02 32.67 48.14
CA TYR A 24 21.87 32.06 48.78
C TYR A 24 21.54 30.78 48.01
N GLY A 25 21.87 29.66 48.65
CA GLY A 25 21.68 28.34 48.09
C GLY A 25 20.21 28.02 47.87
N THR A 26 19.92 27.40 46.73
CA THR A 26 18.99 26.27 46.64
C THR A 26 19.47 25.41 45.46
N GLN A 27 20.39 24.51 45.77
CA GLN A 27 20.95 23.52 44.84
C GLN A 27 19.87 22.46 44.58
N LEU A 28 19.13 22.52 43.47
CA LEU A 28 18.48 21.35 42.90
C LEU A 28 19.51 20.62 42.02
N ILE A 29 20.47 19.98 42.69
CA ILE A 29 21.38 19.03 42.05
C ILE A 29 20.57 17.76 41.79
N MET A 30 20.06 17.61 40.57
CA MET A 30 19.71 16.28 40.07
C MET A 30 21.02 15.54 39.80
N SER A 31 21.44 14.70 40.73
CA SER A 31 22.55 13.78 40.53
C SER A 31 22.24 12.83 39.35
N PRO A 32 23.18 12.57 38.42
CA PRO A 32 23.01 11.52 37.43
C PRO A 32 22.82 10.15 38.10
N PRO A 33 22.00 9.24 37.54
CA PRO A 33 21.75 7.95 38.16
C PRO A 33 23.06 7.17 38.27
N THR A 34 23.46 6.90 39.51
CA THR A 34 24.61 6.06 39.84
C THR A 34 24.36 4.65 39.30
N LYS A 35 25.31 4.08 38.56
CA LYS A 35 25.26 2.68 38.09
C LYS A 35 25.44 1.73 39.27
N ASN A 36 24.37 1.51 40.02
CA ASN A 36 24.26 0.44 41.00
C ASN A 36 24.10 -0.89 40.24
N LYS A 37 25.05 -1.81 40.46
CA LYS A 37 25.00 -3.20 39.97
C LYS A 37 23.88 -3.95 40.70
N LEU A 38 22.63 -3.72 40.29
CA LEU A 38 21.45 -4.48 40.73
C LEU A 38 21.45 -5.87 40.07
N LYS A 39 22.42 -6.70 40.45
CA LYS A 39 22.58 -8.07 39.95
C LYS A 39 21.98 -9.08 40.95
N ARG A 40 20.71 -8.92 41.32
CA ARG A 40 19.93 -10.06 41.88
C ARG A 40 18.39 -9.90 41.96
N GLN A 41 17.81 -8.82 41.45
CA GLN A 41 16.34 -8.65 41.48
C GLN A 41 15.74 -8.13 40.17
N SER A 42 16.49 -8.08 39.07
CA SER A 42 15.93 -7.75 37.75
C SER A 42 15.24 -8.92 37.06
N GLN A 43 15.49 -10.16 37.50
CA GLN A 43 14.93 -11.35 36.85
C GLN A 43 13.41 -11.47 37.00
N LEU A 44 12.81 -10.95 38.07
CA LEU A 44 11.36 -11.04 38.29
C LEU A 44 10.56 -10.00 37.50
N LEU A 45 11.13 -8.81 37.26
CA LEU A 45 10.49 -7.81 36.40
C LEU A 45 10.72 -8.13 34.92
N SER A 46 11.89 -8.67 34.56
CA SER A 46 12.15 -9.11 33.18
C SER A 46 11.24 -10.25 32.76
N THR A 47 10.93 -11.22 33.63
CA THR A 47 10.05 -12.35 33.26
C THR A 47 8.59 -11.93 33.04
N MET A 48 8.09 -10.93 33.76
CA MET A 48 6.75 -10.39 33.53
C MET A 48 6.67 -9.59 32.23
N LEU A 49 7.65 -8.71 31.97
CA LEU A 49 7.71 -7.95 30.71
C LEU A 49 8.01 -8.82 29.49
N SER A 50 8.79 -9.89 29.66
CA SER A 50 9.03 -10.87 28.59
C SER A 50 7.75 -11.61 28.20
N ARG A 51 6.79 -11.86 29.10
CA ARG A 51 5.51 -12.47 28.70
C ARG A 51 4.63 -11.55 27.86
N THR A 52 4.69 -10.23 28.09
CA THR A 52 3.85 -9.26 27.37
C THR A 52 4.50 -8.73 26.08
N LEU A 53 5.83 -8.77 25.96
CA LEU A 53 6.55 -8.32 24.75
C LEU A 53 7.36 -9.40 24.02
N SER A 54 7.33 -10.67 24.44
CA SER A 54 7.85 -11.80 23.65
C SER A 54 6.90 -12.16 22.51
N TYR A 55 6.64 -11.21 21.62
CA TYR A 55 6.08 -11.45 20.28
C TYR A 55 7.14 -11.16 19.20
N LYS A 56 8.38 -11.55 19.47
CA LYS A 56 9.45 -11.51 18.46
C LYS A 56 10.17 -12.85 18.50
N TYR A 57 10.13 -13.53 17.35
CA TYR A 57 10.94 -14.68 16.98
C TYR A 57 10.46 -16.08 17.43
N ARG A 58 9.23 -16.42 17.04
CA ARG A 58 8.91 -17.76 16.52
C ARG A 58 8.38 -17.54 15.10
N ASP A 59 9.28 -17.58 14.14
CA ASP A 59 9.53 -18.77 13.31
C ASP A 59 8.55 -18.81 12.13
N LEU A 60 9.11 -18.82 10.93
CA LEU A 60 8.48 -18.55 9.63
C LEU A 60 7.60 -19.71 9.12
N ASP A 61 7.01 -20.51 10.01
CA ASP A 61 6.36 -21.77 9.62
C ASP A 61 5.04 -22.10 10.37
N SER A 62 4.35 -21.09 10.93
CA SER A 62 3.09 -21.32 11.68
C SER A 62 1.81 -20.89 10.94
N THR A 63 1.89 -20.49 9.66
CA THR A 63 0.76 -19.87 8.95
C THR A 63 -0.26 -20.87 8.37
N PHE A 64 -0.35 -22.10 8.88
CA PHE A 64 -1.38 -23.05 8.45
C PHE A 64 -2.20 -23.71 9.57
N CYS A 65 -1.93 -23.40 10.84
CA CYS A 65 -2.59 -24.08 11.97
C CYS A 65 -3.47 -23.21 12.89
N SER A 66 -3.87 -22.00 12.48
CA SER A 66 -4.86 -21.19 13.23
C SER A 66 -6.28 -21.25 12.66
N LEU A 67 -6.61 -22.29 11.88
CA LEU A 67 -8.00 -22.54 11.44
C LEU A 67 -8.79 -23.42 12.44
N ARG A 68 -8.22 -23.67 13.63
CA ARG A 68 -8.84 -24.42 14.73
C ARG A 68 -8.37 -23.96 16.12
N ALA A 69 -8.05 -22.68 16.29
CA ALA A 69 -8.05 -22.10 17.63
C ALA A 69 -9.53 -21.99 18.05
N SER A 70 -9.87 -22.51 19.23
CA SER A 70 -11.12 -22.17 19.90
C SER A 70 -11.29 -20.66 19.82
N ASP A 71 -12.41 -20.17 19.30
CA ASP A 71 -12.73 -18.75 19.22
C ASP A 71 -12.95 -18.19 20.63
N ASP A 72 -11.87 -18.09 21.39
CA ASP A 72 -11.88 -17.51 22.73
C ASP A 72 -12.12 -16.00 22.53
N PRO A 73 -13.26 -15.47 22.99
CA PRO A 73 -13.72 -14.12 22.62
C PRO A 73 -12.75 -13.00 23.04
N ALA A 74 -11.90 -13.28 24.04
CA ALA A 74 -10.87 -12.38 24.52
C ALA A 74 -9.70 -12.22 23.53
N GLU A 75 -9.32 -13.28 22.80
CA GLU A 75 -8.24 -13.23 21.81
C GLU A 75 -8.68 -12.49 20.55
N LEU A 76 -9.92 -12.75 20.09
CA LEU A 76 -10.53 -12.02 18.97
C LEU A 76 -10.66 -10.52 19.27
N SER A 77 -11.14 -10.17 20.46
CA SER A 77 -11.31 -8.76 20.87
C SER A 77 -9.98 -8.00 20.86
N THR A 78 -8.90 -8.67 21.30
CA THR A 78 -7.56 -8.08 21.33
C THR A 78 -7.01 -7.87 19.93
N GLN A 79 -7.17 -8.86 19.04
CA GLN A 79 -6.72 -8.75 17.64
C GLN A 79 -7.48 -7.66 16.88
N LEU A 80 -8.81 -7.60 17.00
CA LEU A 80 -9.63 -6.61 16.31
C LEU A 80 -9.42 -5.17 16.80
N SER A 81 -9.05 -5.00 18.08
CA SER A 81 -8.80 -3.69 18.69
C SER A 81 -7.34 -3.23 18.56
N ALA A 82 -6.44 -4.09 18.09
CA ALA A 82 -5.04 -3.73 17.92
C ALA A 82 -4.91 -2.63 16.84
N PRO A 83 -4.23 -1.51 17.15
CA PRO A 83 -4.00 -0.47 16.17
C PRO A 83 -2.91 -0.89 15.18
N GLY A 84 -3.16 -0.65 13.90
CA GLY A 84 -2.24 -0.80 12.80
C GLY A 84 -2.10 0.49 12.00
N VAL A 85 -1.17 0.48 11.04
CA VAL A 85 -0.92 1.60 10.14
C VAL A 85 -0.96 1.11 8.71
N LEU A 86 -1.78 1.77 7.88
CA LEU A 86 -1.90 1.51 6.45
C LEU A 86 -1.14 2.56 5.65
N LYS A 87 -0.41 2.09 4.64
CA LYS A 87 0.32 2.93 3.69
C LYS A 87 -0.57 3.23 2.48
N VAL A 88 -1.24 4.37 2.47
CA VAL A 88 -2.21 4.74 1.42
C VAL A 88 -1.58 5.70 0.43
N PHE A 89 -1.45 5.28 -0.82
CA PHE A 89 -0.89 6.06 -1.93
C PHE A 89 -1.99 6.88 -2.62
N GLY A 90 -1.68 8.13 -2.95
CA GLY A 90 -2.64 9.10 -3.49
C GLY A 90 -2.25 9.64 -4.86
N ASP A 91 -1.34 8.98 -5.59
CA ASP A 91 -0.78 9.46 -6.86
C ASP A 91 -1.86 9.86 -7.89
N SER A 92 -3.02 9.19 -7.85
CA SER A 92 -4.17 9.48 -8.74
C SER A 92 -4.97 10.73 -8.34
N VAL A 93 -4.90 11.12 -7.06
CA VAL A 93 -5.71 12.22 -6.51
C VAL A 93 -4.90 13.49 -6.32
N CYS A 94 -3.65 13.35 -5.88
CA CYS A 94 -2.71 14.45 -5.69
C CYS A 94 -1.38 14.11 -6.36
N THR A 95 -1.09 14.77 -7.49
CA THR A 95 0.13 14.52 -8.27
C THR A 95 1.40 14.83 -7.48
N GLY A 96 2.42 13.97 -7.61
CA GLY A 96 3.71 14.19 -6.95
C GLY A 96 3.70 13.98 -5.43
N THR A 97 2.62 13.46 -4.86
CA THR A 97 2.56 13.14 -3.43
C THR A 97 3.12 11.75 -3.14
N HIS A 98 3.80 11.61 -2.02
CA HIS A 98 4.09 10.30 -1.46
C HIS A 98 2.87 9.77 -0.69
N TYR A 99 2.92 8.49 -0.34
CA TYR A 99 1.91 7.87 0.52
C TYR A 99 1.66 8.66 1.82
N LYS A 100 0.46 8.53 2.36
CA LYS A 100 0.08 8.95 3.71
C LYS A 100 -0.17 7.73 4.57
N SER A 101 0.29 7.80 5.82
CA SER A 101 0.01 6.79 6.82
C SER A 101 -1.36 7.04 7.43
N VAL A 102 -2.24 6.03 7.39
CA VAL A 102 -3.58 6.07 7.96
C VAL A 102 -3.63 5.10 9.14
N LEU A 103 -4.19 5.52 10.27
CA LEU A 103 -4.36 4.62 11.41
C LEU A 103 -5.57 3.73 11.15
N ALA A 104 -5.49 2.47 11.55
CA ALA A 104 -6.60 1.53 11.37
C ALA A 104 -6.65 0.56 12.55
N THR A 105 -7.81 -0.01 12.80
CA THR A 105 -7.99 -1.19 13.64
C THR A 105 -8.55 -2.33 12.78
N GLY A 106 -8.60 -3.56 13.32
CA GLY A 106 -9.24 -4.68 12.63
C GLY A 106 -10.74 -4.46 12.38
N THR A 107 -11.34 -3.48 13.05
CA THR A 107 -12.75 -3.08 12.87
C THR A 107 -12.96 -1.92 11.91
N SER A 108 -11.92 -1.16 11.53
CA SER A 108 -12.05 -0.03 10.60
C SER A 108 -12.52 -0.47 9.23
N SER A 109 -13.57 0.18 8.73
CA SER A 109 -14.12 -0.03 7.39
C SER A 109 -13.30 0.69 6.31
N ALA A 110 -13.40 0.22 5.06
CA ALA A 110 -12.76 0.89 3.94
C ALA A 110 -13.27 2.33 3.76
N GLN A 111 -14.56 2.58 3.97
CA GLN A 111 -15.15 3.92 3.86
C GLN A 111 -14.59 4.90 4.91
N GLU A 112 -14.42 4.46 6.15
CA GLU A 112 -13.79 5.27 7.21
C GLU A 112 -12.34 5.62 6.87
N LEU A 113 -11.59 4.64 6.35
CA LEU A 113 -10.19 4.83 5.96
C LEU A 113 -10.05 5.76 4.74
N VAL A 114 -11.02 5.75 3.82
CA VAL A 114 -11.09 6.72 2.71
C VAL A 114 -11.26 8.14 3.25
N LYS A 115 -12.19 8.37 4.19
CA LYS A 115 -12.38 9.68 4.82
C LYS A 115 -11.10 10.17 5.49
N GLU A 116 -10.48 9.31 6.31
CA GLU A 116 -9.24 9.64 7.02
C GLU A 116 -8.05 9.89 6.06
N ALA A 117 -8.00 9.17 4.94
CA ALA A 117 -7.01 9.40 3.90
C ALA A 117 -7.23 10.76 3.22
N LEU A 118 -8.46 11.08 2.82
CA LEU A 118 -8.79 12.36 2.18
C LEU A 118 -8.38 13.55 3.06
N GLU A 119 -8.69 13.50 4.35
CA GLU A 119 -8.27 14.53 5.30
C GLU A 119 -6.74 14.69 5.35
N ARG A 120 -5.98 13.60 5.35
CA ARG A 120 -4.50 13.64 5.31
C ARG A 120 -3.90 14.11 3.98
N TYR A 121 -4.65 13.99 2.90
CA TYR A 121 -4.31 14.57 1.60
C TYR A 121 -4.80 16.02 1.46
N ALA A 122 -5.38 16.61 2.51
CA ALA A 122 -5.97 17.95 2.50
C ALA A 122 -7.09 18.10 1.45
N LEU A 123 -7.89 17.04 1.29
CA LEU A 123 -9.08 16.98 0.46
C LEU A 123 -10.32 16.93 1.33
N ASP A 124 -11.48 17.24 0.74
CA ASP A 124 -12.75 17.26 1.45
C ASP A 124 -13.25 15.84 1.78
N PRO A 125 -13.35 15.45 3.08
CA PRO A 125 -13.85 14.15 3.49
C PRO A 125 -15.33 13.94 3.17
N GLU A 126 -16.12 15.00 2.99
CA GLU A 126 -17.54 14.91 2.60
C GLU A 126 -17.71 14.30 1.21
N CYS A 127 -16.68 14.44 0.36
CA CYS A 127 -16.63 13.84 -0.97
C CYS A 127 -16.21 12.36 -0.97
N ALA A 128 -16.06 11.69 0.19
CA ALA A 128 -15.61 10.29 0.28
C ALA A 128 -16.41 9.30 -0.57
N GLY A 129 -17.70 9.58 -0.83
CA GLY A 129 -18.53 8.78 -1.75
C GLY A 129 -18.10 8.83 -3.22
N GLN A 130 -17.12 9.65 -3.60
CA GLN A 130 -16.54 9.69 -4.94
C GLN A 130 -15.21 8.94 -5.03
N TYR A 131 -14.72 8.43 -3.90
CA TYR A 131 -13.43 7.77 -3.80
C TYR A 131 -13.59 6.32 -3.38
N VAL A 132 -12.56 5.52 -3.68
CA VAL A 132 -12.44 4.13 -3.26
C VAL A 132 -11.01 3.84 -2.83
N LEU A 133 -10.89 2.90 -1.91
CA LEU A 133 -9.63 2.28 -1.57
C LEU A 133 -9.43 1.06 -2.48
N CYS A 134 -8.27 0.96 -3.10
CA CYS A 134 -7.88 -0.15 -3.96
C CYS A 134 -6.73 -0.93 -3.33
N ASP A 135 -6.82 -2.26 -3.38
CA ASP A 135 -5.72 -3.17 -3.12
C ASP A 135 -4.97 -3.46 -4.42
N VAL A 136 -3.80 -2.84 -4.60
CA VAL A 136 -3.07 -2.86 -5.86
C VAL A 136 -1.86 -3.77 -5.76
N VAL A 137 -1.72 -4.64 -6.74
CA VAL A 137 -0.61 -5.57 -6.88
C VAL A 137 0.22 -5.16 -8.08
N GLY A 138 1.53 -5.14 -7.91
CA GLY A 138 2.44 -4.72 -8.95
C GLY A 138 3.86 -5.19 -8.70
N GLN A 139 4.72 -4.96 -9.67
CA GLN A 139 6.12 -5.34 -9.58
C GLN A 139 6.92 -4.17 -8.99
N ALA A 140 7.76 -4.47 -8.02
CA ALA A 140 8.80 -3.53 -7.62
C ALA A 140 9.78 -3.41 -8.79
N GLY A 141 10.13 -2.19 -9.19
CA GLY A 141 11.05 -2.01 -10.30
C GLY A 141 12.46 -2.49 -9.94
N ASP A 142 13.06 -3.29 -10.83
CA ASP A 142 14.47 -3.65 -10.72
C ASP A 142 15.35 -2.49 -11.19
N ALA A 143 16.54 -2.36 -10.61
CA ALA A 143 17.61 -1.48 -11.11
C ALA A 143 17.20 -0.02 -11.45
N GLY A 144 16.33 0.60 -10.64
CA GLY A 144 15.92 2.00 -10.78
C GLY A 144 14.64 2.23 -11.59
N GLN A 145 13.98 1.18 -12.06
CA GLN A 145 12.62 1.30 -12.61
C GLN A 145 11.61 1.67 -11.52
N ARG A 146 10.59 2.45 -11.90
CA ARG A 146 9.50 2.80 -10.98
C ARG A 146 8.59 1.59 -10.77
N TRP A 147 7.99 1.51 -9.59
CA TRP A 147 6.98 0.50 -9.29
C TRP A 147 5.85 0.56 -10.34
N GLN A 148 5.41 -0.60 -10.83
CA GLN A 148 4.39 -0.71 -11.88
C GLN A 148 3.22 -1.56 -11.42
N ALA A 149 2.02 -0.97 -11.43
CA ALA A 149 0.77 -1.69 -11.16
C ALA A 149 0.51 -2.71 -12.26
N GLN A 150 0.17 -3.95 -11.87
CA GLN A 150 -0.28 -4.98 -12.79
C GLN A 150 -1.80 -5.17 -12.71
N CYS A 151 -2.35 -5.20 -11.49
CA CYS A 151 -3.78 -5.32 -11.29
C CYS A 151 -4.19 -4.70 -9.95
N PHE A 152 -5.49 -4.52 -9.74
CA PHE A 152 -6.04 -4.08 -8.47
C PHE A 152 -7.42 -4.66 -8.21
N ARG A 153 -7.81 -4.66 -6.93
CA ARG A 153 -9.16 -4.94 -6.47
C ARG A 153 -9.70 -3.73 -5.70
N VAL A 154 -10.93 -3.33 -5.96
CA VAL A 154 -11.61 -2.30 -5.18
C VAL A 154 -12.12 -2.90 -3.87
N PHE A 155 -11.93 -2.21 -2.74
CA PHE A 155 -12.58 -2.56 -1.48
C PHE A 155 -14.04 -2.11 -1.49
N GLY A 156 -14.94 -2.99 -1.04
CA GLY A 156 -16.29 -2.62 -0.64
C GLY A 156 -16.28 -1.79 0.65
N ASP A 157 -17.26 -0.90 0.78
CA ASP A 157 -17.29 0.13 1.84
C ASP A 157 -17.10 -0.44 3.26
N ASN A 158 -17.65 -1.63 3.54
CA ASN A 158 -17.63 -2.28 4.86
C ASN A 158 -16.50 -3.30 5.06
N GLU A 159 -15.67 -3.56 4.05
CA GLU A 159 -14.52 -4.46 4.20
C GLU A 159 -13.53 -3.92 5.25
N LYS A 160 -12.63 -4.80 5.72
CA LYS A 160 -11.64 -4.47 6.77
C LYS A 160 -10.22 -4.50 6.20
N PRO A 161 -9.73 -3.38 5.59
CA PRO A 161 -8.44 -3.35 4.91
C PRO A 161 -7.26 -3.78 5.77
N LEU A 162 -7.25 -3.46 7.08
CA LEU A 162 -6.18 -3.89 7.98
C LEU A 162 -6.13 -5.41 8.15
N LEU A 163 -7.28 -6.06 8.37
CA LEU A 163 -7.33 -7.53 8.45
C LEU A 163 -6.88 -8.17 7.13
N ILE A 164 -7.33 -7.62 6.00
CA ILE A 164 -6.94 -8.13 4.67
C ILE A 164 -5.44 -7.89 4.40
N GLN A 165 -4.83 -6.85 4.97
CA GLN A 165 -3.38 -6.62 4.94
C GLN A 165 -2.60 -7.77 5.60
N GLU A 166 -3.13 -8.26 6.73
CA GLU A 166 -2.49 -9.27 7.57
C GLU A 166 -2.69 -10.68 7.00
N LEU A 167 -3.90 -10.99 6.53
CA LEU A 167 -4.32 -12.33 6.13
C LEU A 167 -3.96 -12.70 4.68
N TRP A 168 -3.59 -11.74 3.83
CA TRP A 168 -3.32 -12.00 2.41
C TRP A 168 -2.01 -11.35 1.93
N LYS A 169 -1.25 -12.10 1.13
CA LYS A 169 0.00 -11.64 0.49
C LYS A 169 -0.03 -11.92 -1.03
N PRO A 170 0.57 -11.04 -1.85
CA PRO A 170 0.77 -11.31 -3.27
C PRO A 170 1.62 -12.56 -3.52
N ARG A 171 1.58 -13.04 -4.77
CA ARG A 171 2.49 -14.08 -5.25
C ARG A 171 3.95 -13.59 -5.20
N GLU A 172 4.88 -14.54 -5.14
CA GLU A 172 6.32 -14.23 -5.13
C GLU A 172 6.72 -13.34 -6.32
N GLY A 173 7.64 -12.40 -6.09
CA GLY A 173 8.06 -11.40 -7.07
C GLY A 173 7.11 -10.21 -7.23
N LEU A 174 5.92 -10.25 -6.62
CA LEU A 174 4.98 -9.13 -6.60
C LEU A 174 4.98 -8.41 -5.25
N SER A 175 4.59 -7.15 -5.29
CA SER A 175 4.45 -6.27 -4.15
C SER A 175 3.05 -5.66 -4.12
N ARG A 176 2.62 -5.29 -2.92
CA ARG A 176 1.28 -4.78 -2.64
C ARG A 176 1.35 -3.32 -2.20
N ARG A 177 0.39 -2.51 -2.62
CA ARG A 177 0.16 -1.16 -2.06
C ARG A 177 -1.32 -0.81 -2.06
N PHE A 178 -1.76 -0.06 -1.05
CA PHE A 178 -3.10 0.50 -1.02
C PHE A 178 -3.12 1.83 -1.73
N GLU A 179 -4.08 2.03 -2.64
CA GLU A 179 -4.23 3.27 -3.38
C GLU A 179 -5.60 3.89 -3.15
N LEU A 180 -5.63 5.19 -2.90
CA LEU A 180 -6.83 6.00 -2.99
C LEU A 180 -7.04 6.39 -4.45
N ARG A 181 -8.22 6.13 -5.00
CA ARG A 181 -8.61 6.49 -6.37
C ARG A 181 -9.99 7.11 -6.42
N LYS A 182 -10.26 7.91 -7.44
CA LYS A 182 -11.64 8.32 -7.76
C LYS A 182 -12.39 7.16 -8.39
N ARG A 183 -13.69 7.07 -8.12
CA ARG A 183 -14.61 6.08 -8.72
C ARG A 183 -14.66 6.23 -10.24
N SER A 184 -14.70 7.47 -10.72
CA SER A 184 -14.64 7.79 -12.16
C SER A 184 -13.44 7.18 -12.87
N ASP A 185 -12.27 7.25 -12.23
CA ASP A 185 -11.02 6.77 -12.84
C ASP A 185 -10.99 5.23 -12.90
N VAL A 186 -11.62 4.58 -11.92
CA VAL A 186 -11.77 3.11 -11.91
C VAL A 186 -12.74 2.65 -13.01
N GLU A 187 -13.87 3.35 -13.16
CA GLU A 187 -14.85 3.09 -14.23
C GLU A 187 -14.22 3.30 -15.61
N GLU A 188 -13.43 4.36 -15.79
CA GLU A 188 -12.71 4.63 -17.04
C GLU A 188 -11.69 3.53 -17.36
N LEU A 189 -10.92 3.06 -16.36
CA LEU A 189 -9.99 1.95 -16.53
C LEU A 189 -10.70 0.65 -16.92
N ALA A 190 -11.86 0.38 -16.34
CA ALA A 190 -12.67 -0.79 -16.69
C ALA A 190 -13.22 -0.69 -18.12
N ALA A 191 -13.69 0.49 -18.54
CA ALA A 191 -14.14 0.72 -19.92
C ALA A 191 -13.00 0.52 -20.93
N ARG A 192 -11.81 1.04 -20.62
CA ARG A 192 -10.61 0.86 -21.47
C ARG A 192 -10.21 -0.61 -21.61
N ASP A 193 -10.33 -1.41 -20.56
CA ASP A 193 -10.02 -2.84 -20.59
C ASP A 193 -10.99 -3.60 -21.54
N VAL A 194 -12.28 -3.26 -21.49
CA VAL A 194 -13.30 -3.78 -22.43
C VAL A 194 -13.00 -3.37 -23.87
N ASP A 195 -12.58 -2.14 -24.10
CA ASP A 195 -12.20 -1.69 -25.44
C ASP A 195 -10.98 -2.47 -25.97
N THR A 196 -9.98 -2.74 -25.13
CA THR A 196 -8.80 -3.51 -25.54
C THR A 196 -9.11 -4.97 -25.85
N THR A 197 -9.95 -5.63 -25.04
CA THR A 197 -10.38 -7.00 -25.30
C THR A 197 -11.20 -7.11 -26.58
N THR A 198 -12.14 -6.19 -26.79
CA THR A 198 -12.94 -6.11 -28.02
C THR A 198 -12.08 -5.83 -29.25
N ALA A 199 -11.07 -4.97 -29.15
CA ALA A 199 -10.13 -4.69 -30.24
C ALA A 199 -9.28 -5.92 -30.58
N VAL A 200 -8.86 -6.70 -29.59
CA VAL A 200 -8.14 -7.96 -29.81
C VAL A 200 -9.04 -8.98 -30.51
N GLU A 201 -10.28 -9.16 -30.05
CA GLU A 201 -11.25 -10.06 -30.70
C GLU A 201 -11.55 -9.63 -32.15
N ALA A 202 -11.74 -8.34 -32.39
CA ALA A 202 -11.94 -7.82 -33.74
C ALA A 202 -10.72 -8.09 -34.63
N ALA A 203 -9.51 -7.86 -34.14
CA ALA A 203 -8.28 -8.11 -34.89
C ALA A 203 -8.09 -9.60 -35.23
N VAL A 204 -8.41 -10.51 -34.30
CA VAL A 204 -8.42 -11.96 -34.56
C VAL A 204 -9.47 -12.33 -35.61
N GLY A 205 -10.67 -11.77 -35.52
CA GLY A 205 -11.72 -11.97 -36.53
C GLY A 205 -11.33 -11.46 -37.91
N PHE A 206 -10.64 -10.31 -38.00
CA PHE A 206 -10.08 -9.82 -39.27
C PHE A 206 -8.97 -10.72 -39.80
N GLN A 207 -8.10 -11.27 -38.94
CA GLN A 207 -7.05 -12.21 -39.33
C GLN A 207 -7.64 -13.51 -39.88
N GLU A 208 -8.66 -14.08 -39.22
CA GLU A 208 -9.38 -15.29 -39.70
C GLU A 208 -10.08 -15.04 -41.04
N LEU A 209 -10.70 -13.88 -41.21
CA LEU A 209 -11.38 -13.52 -42.45
C LEU A 209 -10.38 -13.34 -43.60
N LEU A 210 -9.19 -12.79 -43.33
CA LEU A 210 -8.11 -12.70 -44.31
C LEU A 210 -7.52 -14.08 -44.65
N SER A 211 -7.37 -15.00 -43.69
CA SER A 211 -6.94 -16.38 -43.99
C SER A 211 -7.97 -17.16 -44.80
N GLY A 212 -9.26 -17.02 -44.49
CA GLY A 212 -10.34 -17.65 -45.26
C GLY A 212 -10.45 -17.11 -46.70
N VAL A 213 -10.20 -15.81 -46.90
CA VAL A 213 -10.15 -15.20 -48.25
C VAL A 213 -8.90 -15.66 -49.02
N LEU A 214 -7.78 -15.93 -48.35
CA LEU A 214 -6.58 -16.47 -48.97
C LEU A 214 -6.77 -17.94 -49.39
N GLU A 215 -7.39 -18.77 -48.54
CA GLU A 215 -7.74 -20.16 -48.86
C GLU A 215 -8.77 -20.25 -50.00
N ALA A 216 -9.75 -19.34 -50.05
CA ALA A 216 -10.71 -19.28 -51.15
C ALA A 216 -10.06 -18.91 -52.51
N ARG A 217 -8.92 -18.23 -52.50
CA ARG A 217 -8.15 -17.91 -53.73
C ARG A 217 -7.32 -19.08 -54.25
N ASP A 218 -6.94 -20.03 -53.40
CA ASP A 218 -6.24 -21.27 -53.79
C ASP A 218 -7.19 -22.43 -54.19
N GLY A 219 -8.50 -22.21 -54.05
CA GLY A 219 -9.56 -23.10 -54.53
C GLY A 219 -9.61 -23.19 -56.06
N ARG A 220 -8.76 -24.05 -56.64
CA ARG A 220 -8.77 -24.47 -58.05
C ARG A 220 -10.20 -24.76 -58.56
N CYS A 221 -10.65 -23.99 -59.55
CA CYS A 221 -11.78 -24.35 -60.42
C CYS A 221 -11.54 -25.75 -61.04
N LEU A 222 -12.20 -26.77 -60.50
CA LEU A 222 -12.38 -28.03 -61.20
C LEU A 222 -13.27 -27.77 -62.43
N LYS A 223 -12.66 -27.71 -63.60
CA LYS A 223 -13.38 -27.63 -64.88
C LYS A 223 -14.26 -28.86 -65.05
N PRO A 224 -15.54 -28.73 -65.48
CA PRO A 224 -16.31 -29.88 -65.92
C PRO A 224 -15.74 -30.39 -67.24
N SER A 225 -15.19 -31.61 -67.23
CA SER A 225 -14.81 -32.32 -68.45
C SER A 225 -16.07 -32.78 -69.17
N GLY A 226 -16.43 -32.09 -70.25
CA GLY A 226 -17.43 -32.55 -71.20
C GLY A 226 -16.86 -33.70 -72.02
N THR A 227 -17.46 -34.87 -71.93
CA THR A 227 -17.28 -35.97 -72.89
C THR A 227 -18.41 -35.92 -73.90
N GLY A 228 -18.11 -35.38 -75.08
CA GLY A 228 -18.89 -35.64 -76.28
C GLY A 228 -18.63 -37.06 -76.75
N SER A 229 -19.69 -37.76 -77.17
CA SER A 229 -19.59 -38.93 -78.02
C SER A 229 -20.65 -38.82 -79.10
N GLY A 230 -20.21 -38.65 -80.34
CA GLY A 230 -20.99 -38.80 -81.54
C GLY A 230 -20.25 -39.74 -82.48
N ASN A 231 -20.80 -40.95 -82.63
CA ASN A 231 -21.03 -41.73 -83.85
C ASN A 231 -21.35 -43.18 -83.49
#